data_AF-A0A0G1A1U5-F1
#
_entry.id   AF-A0A0G1A1U5-F1
#
_cell.length_a   1.000
_cell.length_b   1.000
_cell.length_c   1.000
_cell.angle_alpha   90.00
_cell.angle_beta   90.00
_cell.angle_gamma   90.00
#
_symmetry.space_group_name_H-M   'P 1'
#
loop_
_entity.id
_entity.type
_entity.pdbx_description
1 polymer ?
#
loop_
_entity_poly.entity_id
_entity_poly.type
_entity_poly.pdbx_seq_one_letter_code
_entity_poly.pdbx_strand_id
1 'polypeptide(L)'
;MAIFDELKSVANVLREADKIPQYQQILGVLEKLIEMQNRILTLETENKELVESLKIQESLVFENNAYWIEKDSKKDGPYCSCCWDDHKKTIRMQPCGNPAFYSCPKCANKSVKVYPGRDNPPQNFHVHRPDFR
;
A
#
# COMPACT_ATOMS: atom_id res chain seq x y z
N MET A 1 -22.24 14.53 11.73
CA MET A 1 -23.69 14.82 11.69
C MET A 1 -24.11 15.82 12.78
N ALA A 2 -23.57 15.78 14.01
CA ALA A 2 -23.91 16.74 15.08
C ALA A 2 -23.74 18.23 14.71
N ILE A 3 -22.69 18.60 13.97
CA ILE A 3 -22.43 19.99 13.57
C ILE A 3 -23.51 20.52 12.61
N PHE A 4 -24.11 19.65 11.79
CA PHE A 4 -25.16 20.08 10.85
C PHE A 4 -26.47 20.43 11.55
N ASP A 5 -26.80 19.70 12.61
CA ASP A 5 -27.99 19.96 13.43
C ASP A 5 -27.81 21.22 14.29
N GLU A 6 -26.61 21.45 14.83
CA GLU A 6 -26.26 22.71 15.51
C GLU A 6 -26.28 23.92 14.57
N LEU A 7 -25.79 23.77 13.34
CA LEU A 7 -25.84 24.85 12.35
C LEU A 7 -27.27 25.16 11.91
N LYS A 8 -28.14 24.14 11.77
CA LYS A 8 -29.57 24.35 11.51
C LYS A 8 -30.28 25.03 12.66
N SER A 9 -29.94 24.69 13.92
CA SER A 9 -30.56 25.32 15.08
C SER A 9 -30.16 26.80 15.19
N VAL A 10 -28.89 27.12 14.96
CA VAL A 10 -28.40 28.51 14.89
C VAL A 10 -29.07 29.27 13.74
N ALA A 11 -29.23 28.64 12.57
CA ALA A 11 -29.92 29.24 11.44
C ALA A 11 -31.42 29.50 11.74
N ASN A 12 -32.07 28.62 12.50
CA ASN A 12 -33.48 28.79 12.89
C ASN A 12 -33.68 29.93 13.89
N VAL A 13 -32.82 30.02 14.91
CA VAL A 13 -32.85 31.10 15.92
C VAL A 13 -32.60 32.47 15.27
N LEU A 14 -31.69 32.55 14.30
CA LEU A 14 -31.39 33.80 13.60
C LEU A 14 -32.50 34.22 12.61
N ARG A 15 -33.31 33.26 12.13
CA ARG A 15 -34.46 33.52 11.23
C ARG A 15 -35.61 34.21 11.95
N GLU A 16 -35.74 34.01 13.27
CA GLU A 16 -36.74 34.67 14.11
C GLU A 16 -36.40 36.15 14.42
N ALA A 17 -35.18 36.60 14.12
CA ALA A 17 -34.68 37.95 14.44
C ALA A 17 -34.82 39.00 13.31
N ASP A 18 -35.55 38.70 12.23
CA ASP A 18 -36.02 39.63 11.17
C ASP A 18 -34.95 40.49 10.43
N LYS A 19 -33.67 40.07 10.41
CA LYS A 19 -32.59 40.71 9.62
C LYS A 19 -32.21 39.89 8.37
N ILE A 20 -33.14 39.86 7.41
CA ILE A 20 -33.15 39.02 6.20
C ILE A 20 -31.96 39.24 5.22
N PRO A 21 -31.37 40.44 5.03
CA PRO A 21 -30.29 40.62 4.03
C PRO A 21 -28.94 40.07 4.48
N GLN A 22 -28.63 40.15 5.77
CA GLN A 22 -27.36 39.65 6.35
C GLN A 22 -27.35 38.12 6.47
N TYR A 23 -28.54 37.51 6.43
CA TYR A 23 -28.77 36.07 6.50
C TYR A 23 -28.19 35.29 5.30
N GLN A 24 -28.35 35.80 4.08
CA GLN A 24 -27.84 35.13 2.88
C GLN A 24 -26.31 35.07 2.85
N GLN A 25 -25.64 36.09 3.39
CA GLN A 25 -24.18 36.09 3.50
C GLN A 25 -23.69 35.06 4.52
N ILE A 26 -24.38 34.93 5.66
CA ILE A 26 -24.05 33.94 6.68
C ILE A 26 -24.23 32.53 6.14
N LEU A 27 -25.35 32.23 5.47
CA LEU A 27 -25.58 30.92 4.86
C LEU A 27 -24.50 30.57 3.83
N GLY A 28 -24.13 31.51 2.95
CA GLY A 28 -23.07 31.28 1.97
C GLY A 28 -21.68 31.05 2.61
N VAL A 29 -21.41 31.64 3.76
CA VAL A 29 -20.19 31.37 4.53
C VAL A 29 -20.27 30.00 5.20
N LEU A 30 -21.43 29.60 5.72
CA LEU A 30 -21.64 28.29 6.33
C LEU A 30 -21.50 27.15 5.32
N GLU A 31 -22.05 27.30 4.12
CA GLU A 31 -21.86 26.33 3.03
C GLU A 31 -20.38 26.14 2.69
N LYS A 32 -19.64 27.24 2.56
CA LYS A 32 -18.18 27.19 2.34
C LYS A 32 -17.43 26.54 3.49
N LEU A 33 -17.85 26.77 4.73
CA LEU A 33 -17.22 26.18 5.92
C LEU A 33 -17.42 24.67 5.94
N ILE A 34 -18.62 24.19 5.61
CA ILE A 34 -18.91 22.75 5.47
C ILE A 34 -18.10 22.14 4.33
N GLU A 35 -18.02 22.81 3.18
CA GLU A 35 -17.24 22.34 2.04
C GLU A 35 -15.75 22.22 2.42
N MET A 36 -15.19 23.23 3.09
CA MET A 36 -13.82 23.21 3.58
C MET A 36 -13.60 22.09 4.60
N GLN A 37 -14.54 21.87 5.52
CA GLN A 37 -14.43 20.80 6.51
C GLN A 37 -14.45 19.41 5.87
N ASN A 38 -15.31 19.20 4.88
CA ASN A 38 -15.31 17.95 4.11
C ASN A 38 -13.99 17.76 3.36
N ARG A 39 -13.46 18.81 2.73
CA ARG A 39 -12.16 18.75 2.04
C ARG A 39 -11.00 18.45 3.01
N ILE A 40 -11.02 19.01 4.21
CA ILE A 40 -10.03 18.67 5.26
C ILE A 40 -10.12 17.19 5.62
N LEU A 41 -11.32 16.67 5.85
CA LEU A 41 -11.50 15.24 6.17
C LEU A 41 -11.00 14.34 5.03
N THR A 42 -11.33 14.66 3.78
CA THR A 42 -10.85 13.91 2.61
C THR A 42 -9.32 13.96 2.50
N LEU A 43 -8.73 15.14 2.65
CA LEU A 43 -7.27 15.31 2.58
C LEU A 43 -6.56 14.61 3.74
N GLU A 44 -7.15 14.57 4.93
CA GLU A 44 -6.61 13.80 6.06
C GLU A 44 -6.68 12.29 5.82
N THR A 45 -7.77 11.79 5.22
CA THR A 45 -7.87 10.37 4.84
C THR A 45 -6.85 10.00 3.77
N GLU A 46 -6.72 10.82 2.71
CA GLU A 46 -5.72 10.61 1.66
C GLU A 46 -4.29 10.68 2.22
N ASN A 47 -4.01 11.64 3.12
CA ASN A 47 -2.70 11.70 3.78
C ASN A 47 -2.39 10.46 4.61
N LYS A 48 -3.37 9.93 5.34
CA LYS A 48 -3.18 8.71 6.13
C LYS A 48 -2.87 7.52 5.23
N GLU A 49 -3.63 7.34 4.15
CA GLU A 49 -3.40 6.28 3.17
C GLU A 49 -2.02 6.41 2.51
N LEU A 50 -1.63 7.63 2.13
CA LEU A 50 -0.32 7.90 1.54
C LEU A 50 0.81 7.65 2.53
N VAL A 51 0.71 8.11 3.78
CA VAL A 51 1.71 7.86 4.83
C VAL A 51 1.84 6.37 5.14
N GLU A 52 0.73 5.64 5.21
CA GLU A 52 0.76 4.18 5.36
C GLU A 52 1.43 3.50 4.18
N SER A 53 1.14 3.93 2.95
CA SER A 53 1.80 3.42 1.75
C SER A 53 3.31 3.70 1.76
N LEU A 54 3.74 4.87 2.24
CA LEU A 54 5.15 5.28 2.30
C LEU A 54 5.92 4.53 3.40
N LYS A 55 5.31 4.26 4.56
CA LYS A 55 5.95 3.44 5.61
C LYS A 55 6.30 2.03 5.12
N ILE A 56 5.49 1.48 4.23
CA ILE A 56 5.78 0.19 3.59
C ILE A 56 6.97 0.33 2.64
N GLN A 57 7.17 1.49 1.98
CA GLN A 57 8.33 1.77 1.12
C GLN A 57 9.62 1.96 1.92
N GLU A 58 9.57 2.65 3.05
CA GLU A 58 10.76 2.97 3.87
C GLU A 58 11.41 1.73 4.52
N SER A 59 10.65 0.67 4.73
CA SER A 59 11.15 -0.58 5.31
C SER A 59 11.66 -1.60 4.28
N LEU A 60 11.59 -1.28 2.98
CA LEU A 60 12.03 -2.16 1.90
C LEU A 60 13.52 -1.99 1.58
N VAL A 61 14.30 -3.02 1.84
CA VAL A 61 15.72 -3.12 1.52
C VAL A 61 15.88 -3.99 0.26
N PHE A 62 16.57 -3.47 -0.75
CA PHE A 62 16.89 -4.23 -1.95
C PHE A 62 18.22 -4.99 -1.77
N GLU A 63 18.18 -6.31 -1.81
CA GLU A 63 19.35 -7.17 -1.63
C GLU A 63 19.22 -8.47 -2.44
N ASN A 64 20.28 -8.87 -3.16
CA ASN A 64 20.31 -10.08 -3.99
C ASN A 64 19.17 -10.16 -5.03
N ASN A 65 18.93 -9.08 -5.76
CA ASN A 65 17.88 -8.96 -6.80
C ASN A 65 16.44 -9.16 -6.31
N ALA A 66 16.23 -9.10 -4.99
CA ALA A 66 14.92 -9.18 -4.34
C ALA A 66 14.77 -8.05 -3.31
N TYR A 67 13.53 -7.71 -3.00
CA TYR A 67 13.22 -6.80 -1.89
C TYR A 67 13.00 -7.57 -0.59
N TRP A 68 13.33 -6.95 0.52
CA TRP A 68 13.19 -7.46 1.87
C TRP A 68 12.56 -6.41 2.74
N ILE A 69 11.66 -6.80 3.63
CA ILE A 69 11.09 -5.89 4.62
C ILE A 69 11.88 -6.08 5.91
N GLU A 70 12.55 -5.02 6.36
CA GLU A 70 13.24 -5.02 7.65
C GLU A 70 12.26 -4.56 8.73
N LYS A 71 11.90 -5.49 9.62
CA LYS A 71 11.01 -5.21 10.75
C LYS A 71 11.61 -5.79 12.02
N ASP A 72 11.82 -4.94 13.04
CA ASP A 72 12.28 -5.35 14.37
C ASP A 72 13.55 -6.23 14.35
N SER A 73 14.56 -5.83 13.55
CA SER A 73 15.83 -6.56 13.35
C SER A 73 15.69 -7.95 12.70
N LYS A 74 14.55 -8.26 12.10
CA LYS A 74 14.32 -9.46 11.28
C LYS A 74 14.05 -9.06 9.83
N LYS A 75 14.73 -9.72 8.88
CA LYS A 75 14.46 -9.60 7.45
C LYS A 75 13.31 -10.55 7.08
N ASP A 76 12.16 -10.00 6.69
CA ASP A 76 11.06 -10.76 6.10
C ASP A 76 11.11 -10.64 4.57
N GLY A 77 11.05 -11.76 3.86
CA GLY A 77 11.19 -11.80 2.41
C GLY A 77 11.52 -13.21 1.92
N PRO A 78 11.90 -13.38 0.63
CA PRO A 78 12.10 -12.36 -0.40
C PRO A 78 10.82 -11.91 -1.13
N TYR A 79 10.78 -10.64 -1.55
CA TYR A 79 9.75 -10.04 -2.40
C TYR A 79 10.28 -9.77 -3.82
N CYS A 80 9.39 -9.85 -4.81
CA CYS A 80 9.77 -9.69 -6.21
C CYS A 80 10.07 -8.22 -6.57
N SER A 81 11.29 -7.98 -7.04
CA SER A 81 11.76 -6.68 -7.55
C SER A 81 10.95 -6.17 -8.73
N CYS A 82 10.80 -7.00 -9.76
CA CYS A 82 10.01 -6.66 -10.95
C CYS A 82 8.56 -6.26 -10.63
N CYS A 83 7.88 -6.96 -9.71
CA CYS A 83 6.49 -6.62 -9.34
C CYS A 83 6.38 -5.34 -8.50
N TRP A 84 7.43 -5.02 -7.75
CA TRP A 84 7.52 -3.76 -7.03
C TRP A 84 7.83 -2.60 -7.97
N ASP A 85 8.78 -2.75 -8.88
CA ASP A 85 9.18 -1.68 -9.81
C ASP A 85 8.08 -1.34 -10.82
N ASP A 86 7.39 -2.35 -11.36
CA ASP A 86 6.39 -2.15 -12.42
C ASP A 86 5.00 -1.78 -11.87
N HIS A 87 4.63 -2.32 -10.71
CA HIS A 87 3.27 -2.19 -10.18
C HIS A 87 3.19 -1.69 -8.73
N LYS A 88 4.32 -1.42 -8.06
CA LYS A 88 4.40 -1.14 -6.62
C LYS A 88 3.69 -2.20 -5.76
N LYS A 89 3.75 -3.47 -6.20
CA LYS A 89 3.13 -4.62 -5.51
C LYS A 89 4.18 -5.49 -4.83
N THR A 90 4.11 -5.61 -3.51
CA THR A 90 4.97 -6.50 -2.69
C THR A 90 4.50 -7.95 -2.81
N ILE A 91 4.98 -8.67 -3.83
CA ILE A 91 4.64 -10.09 -4.02
C ILE A 91 5.72 -10.96 -3.42
N ARG A 92 5.35 -11.78 -2.42
CA ARG A 92 6.27 -12.74 -1.76
C ARG A 92 6.67 -13.83 -2.74
N MET A 93 7.97 -13.99 -2.98
CA MET A 93 8.51 -15.02 -3.85
C MET A 93 8.51 -16.37 -3.14
N GLN A 94 8.38 -17.45 -3.92
CA GLN A 94 8.34 -18.82 -3.42
C GLN A 94 9.65 -19.54 -3.73
N PRO A 95 10.14 -20.43 -2.84
CA PRO A 95 11.33 -21.22 -3.10
C PRO A 95 11.11 -22.15 -4.31
N CYS A 96 12.15 -22.33 -5.10
CA CYS A 96 12.17 -23.30 -6.20
C CYS A 96 12.76 -24.63 -5.70
N GLY A 97 12.91 -25.61 -6.59
CA GLY A 97 13.56 -26.89 -6.25
C GLY A 97 14.99 -26.75 -5.69
N ASN A 98 15.66 -25.62 -5.91
CA ASN A 98 16.91 -25.27 -5.25
C ASN A 98 16.65 -24.19 -4.17
N PRO A 99 17.07 -24.41 -2.90
CA PRO A 99 16.84 -23.47 -1.80
C PRO A 99 17.55 -22.11 -1.93
N ALA A 100 18.49 -21.95 -2.87
CA ALA A 100 19.08 -20.66 -3.20
C ALA A 100 18.21 -19.79 -4.13
N PHE A 101 17.28 -20.41 -4.85
CA PHE A 101 16.52 -19.76 -5.92
C PHE A 101 15.05 -19.60 -5.56
N TYR A 102 14.53 -18.43 -5.86
CA TYR A 102 13.13 -18.08 -5.65
C TYR A 102 12.49 -17.65 -6.97
N SER A 103 11.19 -17.89 -7.08
CA SER A 103 10.39 -17.49 -8.23
C SER A 103 9.18 -16.69 -7.80
N CYS A 104 8.82 -15.70 -8.62
CA CYS A 104 7.59 -14.95 -8.43
C CYS A 104 6.41 -15.71 -9.05
N PRO A 105 5.30 -15.91 -8.32
CA PRO A 105 4.11 -16.56 -8.86
C PRO A 105 3.38 -15.71 -9.91
N LYS A 106 3.65 -14.39 -9.99
CA LYS A 106 2.90 -13.46 -10.84
C LYS A 106 3.60 -13.08 -12.15
N CYS A 107 4.84 -12.59 -12.09
CA CYS A 107 5.53 -12.06 -13.28
C CYS A 107 6.38 -13.10 -14.02
N ALA A 108 6.32 -14.37 -13.61
CA ALA A 108 7.15 -15.45 -14.16
C ALA A 108 8.68 -15.16 -14.14
N ASN A 109 9.14 -14.20 -13.32
CA ASN A 109 10.55 -14.03 -13.02
C ASN A 109 11.02 -15.24 -12.19
N LYS A 110 11.46 -16.27 -12.92
CA LYS A 110 11.89 -17.56 -12.42
C LYS A 110 13.40 -17.48 -12.25
N SER A 111 13.92 -17.90 -11.10
CA SER A 111 15.34 -18.02 -10.77
C SER A 111 16.09 -16.76 -10.31
N VAL A 112 15.49 -15.99 -9.39
CA VAL A 112 16.27 -15.00 -8.62
C VAL A 112 17.07 -15.72 -7.55
N LYS A 113 18.40 -15.55 -7.56
CA LYS A 113 19.31 -16.13 -6.56
C LYS A 113 19.34 -15.24 -5.33
N VAL A 114 18.59 -15.63 -4.31
CA VAL A 114 18.35 -14.83 -3.10
C VAL A 114 19.30 -15.21 -1.96
N TYR A 115 19.62 -16.50 -1.84
CA TYR A 115 20.52 -17.03 -0.79
C TYR A 115 21.71 -17.75 -1.42
N PRO A 116 22.80 -17.05 -1.76
CA PRO A 116 23.94 -17.65 -2.44
C PRO A 116 24.61 -18.76 -1.62
N GLY A 117 24.61 -18.69 -0.29
CA GLY A 117 25.18 -19.71 0.60
C GLY A 117 24.33 -20.97 0.79
N ARG A 118 23.12 -21.03 0.22
CA ARG A 118 22.24 -22.21 0.25
C ARG A 118 22.16 -22.92 -1.09
N ASP A 119 23.10 -22.62 -1.99
CA ASP A 119 23.12 -23.23 -3.30
C ASP A 119 23.49 -24.71 -3.13
N ASN A 120 22.47 -25.56 -3.19
CA ASN A 120 22.70 -26.99 -3.27
C ASN A 120 22.82 -27.30 -4.76
N PRO A 121 24.04 -27.56 -5.29
CA PRO A 121 24.19 -27.90 -6.69
C PRO A 121 23.26 -29.09 -6.98
N PRO A 122 22.61 -29.13 -8.16
CA PRO A 122 21.70 -30.22 -8.47
C PRO A 122 22.44 -31.54 -8.24
N GLN A 123 21.97 -32.33 -7.27
CA GLN A 123 22.40 -33.71 -7.17
C GLN A 123 22.10 -34.32 -8.54
N ASN A 124 23.14 -34.81 -9.22
CA ASN A 124 23.06 -35.43 -10.53
C ASN A 124 21.75 -36.22 -10.65
N PHE A 125 20.76 -35.65 -11.34
CA PHE A 125 19.69 -36.46 -11.88
C PHE A 125 20.37 -37.27 -12.98
N HIS A 126 20.90 -38.43 -12.62
CA HIS A 126 21.18 -39.48 -13.59
C HIS A 126 19.85 -39.74 -14.28
N VAL A 127 19.65 -39.09 -15.43
CA VAL A 127 18.57 -39.42 -16.34
C VAL A 127 18.89 -40.82 -16.81
N HIS A 128 18.35 -41.82 -16.10
CA HIS A 128 18.34 -43.18 -16.58
C HIS A 128 17.47 -43.16 -17.83
N ARG A 129 18.09 -42.98 -19.00
CA ARG A 129 17.44 -43.26 -20.27
C ARG A 129 17.09 -44.74 -20.24
N PRO A 130 15.81 -45.14 -20.28
CA PRO A 130 15.48 -46.53 -20.52
C PRO A 130 15.88 -46.81 -21.97
N ASP A 131 16.79 -47.76 -22.16
CA ASP A 131 17.07 -48.32 -23.49
C ASP A 131 15.80 -49.00 -23.99
N PHE A 132 15.09 -48.34 -24.91
CA PHE A 132 14.03 -48.97 -25.67
C PHE A 132 14.69 -49.86 -26.74
N ARG A 133 14.62 -51.17 -26.52
CA ARG A 133 14.95 -52.22 -27.48
C ARG A 133 13.69 -52.65 -28.23
#